data_AF-A0A967NSR8-F1
#
_entry.id   AF-A0A967NSR8-F1
#
_cell.length_a   1.000
_cell.length_b   1.000
_cell.length_c   1.000
_cell.angle_alpha   90.00
_cell.angle_beta   90.00
_cell.angle_gamma   90.00
#
_symmetry.space_group_name_H-M   'P 1'
#
loop_
_entity.id
_entity.type
_entity.pdbx_description
1 polymer ?
#
loop_
_entity_poly.entity_id
_entity_poly.type
_entity_poly.pdbx_seq_one_letter_code
_entity_poly.pdbx_strand_id
1 'polypeptide(L)'
;MNTSYTDGLYVNEGQANSINSSMIQNGQVNNADLANTAVTTAKISGSGGVANDVLTYDGQNVVWQAVPADQDWTISGGNVYRASGSVGIGTTSPAARTHIKGAGTGTSQALLVTNSANAVNLTLFDNGNLGLGDQGPDAILEIV
;
A
#
# COMPACT_ATOMS: atom_id res chain seq x y z
N MET A 1 26.96 30.91 47.58
CA MET A 1 25.67 30.29 47.17
C MET A 1 25.58 30.45 45.67
N ASN A 2 25.69 29.36 44.91
CA ASN A 2 25.58 29.41 43.46
C ASN A 2 24.09 29.40 43.10
N THR A 3 23.61 30.45 42.44
CA THR A 3 22.20 30.69 42.10
C THR A 3 21.83 30.19 40.70
N SER A 4 22.67 29.39 40.05
CA SER A 4 22.43 28.92 38.68
C SER A 4 21.52 27.69 38.64
N TYR A 5 20.28 27.82 39.08
CA TYR A 5 19.17 26.90 38.74
C TYR A 5 18.47 27.29 37.43
N THR A 6 19.05 28.24 36.68
CA THR A 6 18.51 28.78 35.43
C THR A 6 19.22 28.27 34.19
N ASP A 7 20.19 27.36 34.32
CA ASP A 7 20.85 26.77 33.16
C ASP A 7 19.98 25.63 32.61
N GLY A 8 19.37 25.86 31.44
CA GLY A 8 18.47 24.93 30.77
C GLY A 8 19.14 23.65 30.24
N LEU A 9 20.32 23.31 30.76
CA LEU A 9 21.14 22.14 30.42
C LEU A 9 21.09 21.03 31.49
N TYR A 10 20.65 21.33 32.72
CA TYR A 10 20.70 20.39 33.84
C TYR A 10 19.33 20.16 34.47
N VAL A 11 19.07 18.91 34.87
CA VAL A 11 17.83 18.52 35.55
C VAL A 11 17.74 19.17 36.93
N ASN A 12 16.63 19.82 37.24
CA ASN A 12 16.35 20.25 38.62
C ASN A 12 15.83 19.05 39.41
N GLU A 13 16.69 18.48 40.27
CA GLU A 13 16.32 17.33 41.09
C GLU A 13 15.19 17.68 42.08
N GLY A 14 14.17 16.81 42.16
CA GLY A 14 13.06 16.97 43.12
C GLY A 14 11.84 17.76 42.63
N GLN A 15 11.76 18.14 41.35
CA GLN A 15 10.61 18.84 40.76
C GLN A 15 9.90 18.02 39.67
N ALA A 16 8.58 18.16 39.55
CA ALA A 16 7.84 17.60 38.42
C ALA A 16 8.24 18.31 37.10
N ASN A 17 8.30 17.57 35.98
CA ASN A 17 8.74 18.08 34.68
C ASN A 17 10.16 18.67 34.68
N SER A 18 11.09 18.03 35.39
CA SER A 18 12.49 18.46 35.52
C SER A 18 13.29 18.46 34.21
N ILE A 19 12.74 17.85 33.13
CA ILE A 19 13.19 17.99 31.75
C ILE A 19 12.26 18.94 31.00
N ASN A 20 12.78 20.06 30.52
CA ASN A 20 12.02 21.01 29.70
C ASN A 20 12.48 20.98 28.22
N SER A 21 11.78 21.70 27.34
CA SER A 21 12.10 21.71 25.90
C SER A 21 13.50 22.24 25.57
N SER A 22 14.14 23.06 26.42
CA SER A 22 15.52 23.52 26.17
C SER A 22 16.56 22.44 26.49
N MET A 23 16.22 21.47 27.33
CA MET A 23 17.08 20.31 27.65
C MET A 23 17.02 19.21 26.57
N ILE A 24 16.01 19.24 25.70
CA ILE A 24 15.86 18.33 24.56
C ILE A 24 16.29 19.08 23.29
N GLN A 25 17.60 19.17 23.06
CA GLN A 25 18.13 19.86 21.89
C GLN A 25 18.00 19.00 20.63
N ASN A 26 17.85 19.67 19.48
CA ASN A 26 17.78 18.98 18.19
C ASN A 26 19.03 18.13 17.94
N GLY A 27 18.84 16.90 17.47
CA GLY A 27 19.92 15.97 17.17
C GLY A 27 20.59 15.31 18.38
N GLN A 28 20.27 15.69 19.62
CA GLN A 28 20.79 15.01 20.81
C GLN A 28 20.05 13.70 21.11
N VAL A 29 18.74 13.64 20.86
CA VAL A 29 17.97 12.39 20.85
C VAL A 29 18.25 11.66 19.55
N ASN A 30 19.11 10.65 19.60
CA ASN A 30 19.59 9.91 18.43
C ASN A 30 19.08 8.45 18.44
N ASN A 31 19.50 7.66 17.45
CA ASN A 31 19.11 6.26 17.32
C ASN A 31 19.47 5.38 18.53
N ALA A 32 20.51 5.71 19.30
CA ALA A 32 20.86 4.98 20.52
C ALA A 32 19.88 5.29 21.67
N ASP A 33 19.39 6.54 21.77
CA ASP A 33 18.38 6.93 22.74
C ASP A 33 16.98 6.39 22.38
N LEU A 34 16.69 6.36 21.07
CA LEU A 34 15.48 5.76 20.47
C LEU A 34 15.79 4.41 19.80
N ALA A 35 16.54 3.55 20.47
CA ALA A 35 16.90 2.23 19.95
C ALA A 35 15.67 1.36 19.67
N ASN A 36 15.88 0.23 18.96
CA ASN A 36 14.81 -0.74 18.76
C ASN A 36 14.18 -1.11 20.12
N THR A 37 12.85 -1.10 20.20
CA THR A 37 12.05 -1.31 21.43
C THR A 37 12.11 -0.20 22.49
N ALA A 38 12.92 0.87 22.31
CA ALA A 38 12.99 1.96 23.27
C ALA A 38 11.64 2.70 23.39
N VAL A 39 10.91 2.87 22.29
CA VAL A 39 9.52 3.33 22.27
C VAL A 39 8.61 2.11 22.08
N THR A 40 8.03 1.64 23.18
CA THR A 40 7.03 0.56 23.14
C THR A 40 5.64 1.14 22.90
N THR A 41 4.67 0.30 22.57
CA THR A 41 3.26 0.71 22.45
C THR A 41 2.71 1.34 23.73
N ALA A 42 3.23 0.98 24.91
CA ALA A 42 2.85 1.61 26.18
C ALA A 42 3.37 3.06 26.32
N LYS A 43 4.39 3.46 25.55
CA LYS A 43 4.94 4.82 25.52
C LYS A 43 4.30 5.71 24.45
N ILE A 44 3.55 5.13 23.52
CA ILE A 44 2.77 5.85 22.53
C ILE A 44 1.35 5.97 23.07
N SER A 45 0.83 7.19 23.21
CA SER A 45 -0.56 7.37 23.64
C SER A 45 -1.51 6.81 22.58
N GLY A 46 -2.28 5.78 22.94
CA GLY A 46 -3.41 5.30 22.12
C GLY A 46 -4.66 6.18 22.22
N SER A 47 -4.62 7.25 23.03
CA SER A 47 -5.76 8.16 23.18
C SER A 47 -6.08 8.82 21.84
N GLY A 48 -7.33 8.69 21.40
CA GLY A 48 -7.81 9.20 20.11
C GLY A 48 -7.68 8.22 18.95
N GLY A 49 -6.91 7.14 19.07
CA GLY A 49 -6.85 6.08 18.06
C GLY A 49 -7.97 5.06 18.26
N VAL A 50 -8.52 4.55 17.16
CA VAL A 50 -9.44 3.41 17.14
C VAL A 50 -8.80 2.19 16.46
N ALA A 51 -9.50 1.05 16.48
CA ALA A 51 -9.00 -0.16 15.84
C ALA A 51 -8.73 0.07 14.35
N ASN A 52 -7.56 -0.37 13.88
CA ASN A 52 -7.03 -0.23 12.52
C ASN A 52 -6.54 1.16 12.13
N ASP A 53 -6.51 2.12 13.06
CA ASP A 53 -5.77 3.35 12.83
C ASP A 53 -4.27 3.08 12.81
N VAL A 54 -3.56 3.89 12.02
CA VAL A 54 -2.11 3.95 11.96
C VAL A 54 -1.65 5.33 12.42
N LEU A 55 -0.47 5.39 13.05
CA LEU A 55 0.21 6.65 13.27
C LEU A 55 0.65 7.18 11.90
N THR A 56 0.18 8.37 11.52
CA THR A 56 0.55 9.03 10.27
C THR A 56 1.00 10.47 10.55
N TYR A 57 1.59 11.10 9.54
CA TYR A 57 1.86 12.53 9.52
C TYR A 57 0.87 13.20 8.56
N ASP A 58 0.03 14.09 9.08
CA ASP A 58 -1.01 14.77 8.29
C ASP A 58 -0.52 16.04 7.58
N GLY A 59 0.80 16.27 7.59
CA GLY A 59 1.43 17.49 7.09
C GLY A 59 1.68 18.56 8.16
N GLN A 60 1.10 18.41 9.36
CA GLN A 60 1.27 19.34 10.48
C GLN A 60 1.65 18.62 11.78
N ASN A 61 0.99 17.51 12.07
CA ASN A 61 1.09 16.76 13.31
C ASN A 61 1.24 15.26 13.06
N VAL A 62 1.75 14.56 14.07
CA VAL A 62 1.66 13.10 14.15
C VAL A 62 0.32 12.75 14.80
N VAL A 63 -0.51 11.98 14.09
CA VAL A 63 -1.90 11.72 14.47
C VAL A 63 -2.27 10.26 14.21
N TRP A 64 -3.26 9.76 14.96
CA TRP A 64 -3.95 8.52 14.62
C TRP A 64 -4.93 8.81 13.48
N GLN A 65 -4.81 8.07 12.38
CA GLN A 65 -5.78 8.12 11.30
C GLN A 65 -6.10 6.72 10.80
N ALA A 66 -7.33 6.55 10.34
CA ALA A 66 -7.72 5.35 9.62
C ALA A 66 -6.82 5.18 8.39
N VAL A 67 -6.45 3.94 8.09
CA VAL A 67 -5.80 3.62 6.81
C VAL A 67 -6.77 4.03 5.70
N PRO A 68 -6.35 4.89 4.75
CA PRO A 68 -7.20 5.24 3.63
C PRO A 68 -7.64 3.97 2.89
N ALA A 69 -8.92 3.90 2.53
CA ALA A 69 -9.41 2.80 1.70
C ALA A 69 -8.62 2.76 0.38
N ASP A 70 -8.33 1.55 -0.11
CA ASP A 70 -7.89 1.37 -1.50
C ASP A 70 -9.04 1.84 -2.41
N GLN A 71 -8.84 2.96 -3.10
CA GLN A 71 -9.85 3.58 -3.95
C GLN A 71 -9.86 2.96 -5.36
N ASP A 72 -8.89 2.11 -5.69
CA ASP A 72 -8.78 1.51 -7.02
C ASP A 72 -9.65 0.26 -7.14
N TRP A 73 -9.69 -0.58 -6.10
CA TRP A 73 -10.50 -1.81 -6.06
C TRP A 73 -11.48 -1.80 -4.89
N THR A 74 -12.77 -1.86 -5.21
CA THR A 74 -13.85 -1.97 -4.24
C THR A 74 -14.14 -3.43 -3.92
N ILE A 75 -14.15 -3.77 -2.64
CA ILE A 75 -14.59 -5.08 -2.13
C ILE A 75 -15.98 -4.93 -1.52
N SER A 76 -16.96 -5.71 -1.97
CA SER A 76 -18.31 -5.71 -1.42
C SER A 76 -18.88 -7.13 -1.35
N GLY A 77 -19.09 -7.61 -0.11
CA GLY A 77 -19.37 -9.03 0.13
C GLY A 77 -18.21 -9.89 -0.36
N GLY A 78 -18.48 -10.86 -1.24
CA GLY A 78 -17.46 -11.69 -1.89
C GLY A 78 -16.94 -11.14 -3.22
N ASN A 79 -17.38 -9.96 -3.66
CA ASN A 79 -17.04 -9.40 -4.97
C ASN A 79 -15.90 -8.38 -4.86
N VAL A 80 -15.04 -8.35 -5.88
CA VAL A 80 -14.02 -7.31 -6.11
C VAL A 80 -14.28 -6.65 -7.46
N TYR A 81 -14.35 -5.33 -7.51
CA TYR A 81 -14.62 -4.59 -8.75
C TYR A 81 -14.08 -3.15 -8.71
N ARG A 82 -13.90 -2.55 -9.88
CA ARG A 82 -13.64 -1.11 -10.01
C ARG A 82 -14.97 -0.37 -10.15
N ALA A 83 -15.28 0.55 -9.23
CA ALA A 83 -16.57 1.25 -9.21
C ALA A 83 -16.79 2.21 -10.40
N SER A 84 -15.72 2.78 -10.95
CA SER A 84 -15.77 3.71 -12.08
C SER A 84 -14.53 3.61 -12.98
N GLY A 85 -14.65 4.08 -14.23
CA GLY A 85 -13.58 3.95 -15.24
C GLY A 85 -13.42 2.54 -15.81
N SER A 86 -12.27 2.26 -16.41
CA SER A 86 -11.94 0.99 -17.08
C SER A 86 -10.80 0.25 -16.40
N VAL A 87 -10.70 -1.07 -16.65
CA VAL A 87 -9.55 -1.91 -16.26
C VAL A 87 -8.66 -2.14 -17.49
N GLY A 88 -7.41 -1.69 -17.41
CA GLY A 88 -6.38 -1.96 -18.41
C GLY A 88 -5.42 -3.04 -17.93
N ILE A 89 -5.18 -4.05 -18.75
CA ILE A 89 -4.10 -5.03 -18.55
C ILE A 89 -3.09 -4.81 -19.67
N GLY A 90 -1.86 -4.41 -19.33
CA GLY A 90 -0.82 -4.06 -20.32
C GLY A 90 -0.99 -2.68 -20.97
N THR A 91 -1.92 -1.85 -20.49
CA THR A 91 -2.15 -0.49 -21.00
C THR A 91 -2.57 0.48 -19.90
N THR A 92 -2.05 1.71 -19.96
CA THR A 92 -2.44 2.82 -19.07
C THR A 92 -3.56 3.67 -19.64
N SER A 93 -3.95 3.43 -20.90
CA SER A 93 -5.04 4.13 -21.60
C SER A 93 -6.03 3.11 -22.17
N PRO A 94 -6.93 2.56 -21.34
CA PRO A 94 -7.94 1.62 -21.79
C PRO A 94 -8.92 2.29 -22.77
N ALA A 95 -9.20 1.65 -23.92
CA ALA A 95 -10.15 2.14 -24.92
C ALA A 95 -11.56 1.51 -24.77
N ALA A 96 -11.71 0.57 -23.84
CA ALA A 96 -12.95 -0.13 -23.51
C ALA A 96 -13.02 -0.33 -21.98
N ARG A 97 -14.16 -0.79 -21.46
CA ARG A 97 -14.35 -1.06 -20.01
C ARG A 97 -13.33 -2.05 -19.46
N THR A 98 -12.99 -3.06 -20.26
CA THR A 98 -11.85 -3.96 -20.05
C THR A 98 -11.01 -3.90 -21.33
N HIS A 99 -9.75 -3.50 -21.23
CA HIS A 99 -8.82 -3.49 -22.35
C HIS A 99 -7.59 -4.31 -21.97
N ILE A 100 -7.46 -5.48 -22.60
CA ILE A 100 -6.28 -6.32 -22.47
C ILE A 100 -5.42 -6.10 -23.71
N LYS A 101 -4.19 -5.66 -23.50
CA LYS A 101 -3.22 -5.37 -24.56
C LYS A 101 -2.04 -6.32 -24.42
N GLY A 102 -1.83 -7.11 -25.47
CA GLY A 102 -0.65 -7.96 -25.64
C GLY A 102 0.67 -7.19 -25.56
N ALA A 103 1.74 -7.89 -25.20
CA ALA A 103 3.08 -7.29 -25.14
C ALA A 103 3.70 -7.15 -26.54
N GLY A 104 3.20 -7.89 -27.54
CA GLY A 104 3.68 -7.83 -28.91
C GLY A 104 2.63 -8.29 -29.93
N THR A 105 3.10 -8.96 -30.99
CA THR A 105 2.29 -9.50 -32.10
C THR A 105 2.58 -10.98 -32.35
N GLY A 106 3.19 -11.66 -31.36
CA GLY A 106 3.63 -13.05 -31.46
C GLY A 106 2.57 -14.03 -30.98
N THR A 107 3.00 -15.22 -30.59
CA THR A 107 2.12 -16.29 -30.10
C THR A 107 1.94 -16.28 -28.57
N SER A 108 2.27 -15.16 -27.91
CA SER A 108 1.92 -14.97 -26.50
C SER A 108 0.42 -14.78 -26.35
N GLN A 109 -0.15 -15.24 -25.25
CA GLN A 109 -1.59 -15.14 -24.99
C GLN A 109 -1.94 -13.77 -24.41
N ALA A 110 -2.81 -13.03 -25.10
CA ALA A 110 -3.43 -11.81 -24.61
C ALA A 110 -4.53 -12.13 -23.60
N LEU A 111 -5.34 -13.18 -23.84
CA LEU A 111 -6.38 -13.65 -22.93
C LEU A 111 -6.37 -15.17 -22.86
N LEU A 112 -6.47 -15.71 -21.64
CA LEU A 112 -6.55 -17.15 -21.39
C LEU A 112 -7.70 -17.43 -20.42
N VAL A 113 -8.59 -18.33 -20.79
CA VAL A 113 -9.64 -18.85 -19.92
C VAL A 113 -9.50 -20.37 -19.82
N THR A 114 -9.20 -20.84 -18.62
CA THR A 114 -9.09 -22.26 -18.30
C THR A 114 -10.17 -22.70 -17.31
N ASN A 115 -10.50 -23.99 -17.33
CA ASN A 115 -11.31 -24.60 -16.27
C ASN A 115 -10.45 -24.95 -15.04
N SER A 116 -11.10 -25.54 -14.02
CA SER A 116 -10.43 -25.96 -12.78
C SER A 116 -9.39 -27.07 -12.94
N ALA A 117 -9.35 -27.73 -14.11
CA ALA A 117 -8.34 -28.72 -14.48
C ALA A 117 -7.21 -28.12 -15.35
N ASN A 118 -7.17 -26.79 -15.51
CA ASN A 118 -6.26 -26.05 -16.38
C ASN A 118 -6.38 -26.37 -17.89
N ALA A 119 -7.46 -27.02 -18.33
CA ALA A 119 -7.75 -27.14 -19.76
C ALA A 119 -8.26 -25.80 -20.30
N VAL A 120 -7.85 -25.43 -21.51
CA VAL A 120 -8.30 -24.17 -22.12
C VAL A 120 -9.69 -24.30 -22.71
N ASN A 121 -10.51 -23.30 -22.41
CA ASN A 121 -11.83 -23.11 -22.97
C ASN A 121 -11.82 -22.03 -24.05
N LEU A 122 -11.04 -20.96 -23.83
CA LEU A 122 -10.89 -19.82 -24.74
C LEU A 122 -9.47 -19.28 -24.62
N THR A 123 -8.83 -19.01 -25.75
CA THR A 123 -7.56 -18.29 -25.79
C THR A 123 -7.57 -17.26 -26.92
N LEU A 124 -6.94 -16.11 -26.70
CA LEU A 124 -6.67 -15.11 -27.73
C LEU A 124 -5.18 -14.78 -27.68
N PHE A 125 -4.50 -14.95 -28.79
CA PHE A 125 -3.07 -14.67 -28.93
C PHE A 125 -2.83 -13.23 -29.39
N ASP A 126 -1.64 -12.71 -29.10
CA ASP A 126 -1.17 -11.38 -29.50
C ASP A 126 -1.18 -11.19 -31.03
N ASN A 127 -1.02 -12.27 -31.79
CA ASN A 127 -1.12 -12.30 -33.26
C ASN A 127 -2.58 -12.29 -33.78
N GLY A 128 -3.57 -12.28 -32.89
CA GLY A 128 -5.00 -12.25 -33.22
C GLY A 128 -5.65 -13.63 -33.41
N ASN A 129 -4.91 -14.73 -33.25
CA ASN A 129 -5.50 -16.07 -33.34
C ASN A 129 -6.38 -16.36 -32.12
N LEU A 130 -7.60 -16.83 -32.38
CA LEU A 130 -8.63 -17.18 -31.40
C LEU A 130 -8.79 -18.70 -31.35
N GLY A 131 -8.59 -19.29 -30.17
CA GLY A 131 -8.83 -20.72 -29.92
C GLY A 131 -10.05 -20.93 -29.01
N LEU A 132 -10.91 -21.88 -29.38
CA LEU A 132 -12.01 -22.38 -28.56
C LEU A 132 -11.76 -23.87 -28.27
N GLY A 133 -11.48 -24.22 -27.02
CA GLY A 133 -11.02 -25.58 -26.66
C GLY A 133 -9.57 -25.88 -27.07
N ASP A 134 -8.92 -24.97 -27.79
CA ASP A 134 -7.57 -25.13 -28.32
C ASP A 134 -6.55 -24.21 -27.63
N GLN A 135 -5.36 -24.77 -27.38
CA GLN A 135 -4.25 -24.18 -26.64
C GLN A 135 -3.23 -23.45 -27.53
N GLY A 136 -3.21 -23.75 -28.83
CA GLY A 136 -2.19 -23.28 -29.74
C GLY A 136 -2.73 -23.03 -31.14
N PRO A 137 -3.74 -22.14 -31.29
CA PRO A 137 -4.39 -21.93 -32.57
C PRO A 137 -3.37 -21.47 -33.62
N ASP A 138 -3.22 -22.25 -34.69
CA ASP A 138 -2.33 -21.92 -35.81
C ASP A 138 -3.06 -21.15 -36.92
N ALA A 139 -4.39 -21.12 -36.88
CA ALA A 139 -5.28 -20.30 -37.69
C ALA A 139 -5.94 -19.16 -36.89
N ILE A 140 -6.54 -18.20 -37.60
CA ILE A 140 -7.24 -17.05 -36.97
C ILE A 140 -8.36 -17.51 -36.03
N LEU A 141 -9.06 -18.59 -36.38
CA LEU A 141 -10.05 -19.22 -35.52
C LEU A 141 -9.86 -20.73 -35.60
N GLU A 142 -9.58 -21.34 -34.46
CA GLU A 142 -9.50 -22.79 -34.28
C GLU A 142 -10.48 -23.24 -33.18
N ILE A 143 -11.16 -24.37 -33.42
CA ILE A 143 -12.15 -24.94 -32.52
C ILE A 143 -11.86 -26.44 -32.40
N VAL A 144 -11.65 -26.91 -31.17
CA VAL A 144 -11.34 -28.32 -30.85
C VAL A 144 -12.28 -28.85 -29.77
#